data_AF-A0A645J9S7-F1
#
_entry.id   AF-A0A645J9S7-F1
#
_cell.length_a   1.000
_cell.length_b   1.000
_cell.length_c   1.000
_cell.angle_alpha   90.00
_cell.angle_beta   90.00
_cell.angle_gamma   90.00
#
_symmetry.space_group_name_H-M   'P 1'
#
loop_
_entity.id
_entity.type
_entity.pdbx_description
1 polymer ?
#
loop_
_entity_poly.entity_id
_entity_poly.type
_entity_poly.pdbx_seq_one_letter_code
_entity_poly.pdbx_strand_id
1 'polypeptide(L)'
;MSQVASQTLESLSFTDSMSDQVVMRPLVGMDKQEIMDLAKKIGTYETSILPYEDCCVIFSPRHPLVRPDKFIVTEHYHAMGIEALLEEAVANTEVFDFGPDGQLRL
;
A
#
# COMPACT_ATOMS: atom_id res chain seq x y z
N MET A 1 -8.94 0.10 -12.35
CA MET A 1 -8.77 -1.22 -11.67
C MET A 1 -7.91 -2.14 -12.54
N SER A 2 -7.22 -3.13 -11.95
CA SER A 2 -6.33 -4.09 -12.65
C SER A 2 -5.02 -3.52 -13.21
N GLN A 3 -4.37 -2.61 -12.49
CA GLN A 3 -3.03 -2.12 -12.86
C GLN A 3 -1.90 -3.08 -12.45
N VAL A 4 -2.09 -3.85 -11.36
CA VAL A 4 -1.18 -4.87 -10.85
C VAL A 4 -1.97 -6.05 -10.26
N ALA A 5 -1.33 -7.22 -10.13
CA ALA A 5 -1.99 -8.47 -9.71
C ALA A 5 -2.65 -8.40 -8.32
N SER A 6 -2.14 -7.55 -7.42
CA SER A 6 -2.70 -7.35 -6.07
C SER A 6 -3.97 -6.50 -6.03
N GLN A 7 -4.41 -5.95 -7.17
CA GLN A 7 -5.58 -5.06 -7.27
C GLN A 7 -6.73 -5.68 -8.05
N THR A 8 -6.95 -6.98 -7.89
CA THR A 8 -8.20 -7.65 -8.28
C THR A 8 -9.31 -7.35 -7.25
N LEU A 9 -10.57 -7.49 -7.65
CA LEU A 9 -11.70 -7.27 -6.73
C LEU A 9 -11.62 -8.22 -5.52
N GLU A 10 -11.20 -9.45 -5.75
CA GLU A 10 -11.02 -10.49 -4.74
C GLU A 10 -9.88 -10.15 -3.77
N SER A 11 -8.74 -9.67 -4.29
CA SER A 11 -7.60 -9.27 -3.45
C SER A 11 -7.93 -8.04 -2.60
N LEU A 12 -8.64 -7.06 -3.17
CA LEU A 12 -9.09 -5.87 -2.45
C LEU A 12 -10.10 -6.25 -1.35
N SER A 13 -11.12 -7.05 -1.69
CA SER A 13 -12.11 -7.55 -0.73
C SER A 13 -11.46 -8.31 0.43
N PHE A 14 -10.47 -9.15 0.13
CA PHE A 14 -9.73 -9.87 1.16
C PHE A 14 -8.92 -8.95 2.07
N THR A 15 -8.16 -8.01 1.48
CA THR A 15 -7.35 -7.03 2.25
C THR A 15 -8.22 -6.19 3.18
N ASP A 16 -9.36 -5.71 2.67
CA ASP A 16 -10.28 -4.88 3.44
C ASP A 16 -10.99 -5.69 4.54
N SER A 17 -11.07 -7.02 4.41
CA SER A 17 -11.74 -7.90 5.39
C SER A 17 -11.00 -8.06 6.73
N MET A 18 -9.81 -7.47 6.86
CA MET A 18 -9.01 -7.42 8.09
C MET A 18 -9.07 -6.04 8.78
N SER A 19 -9.91 -5.13 8.28
CA SER A 19 -10.12 -3.79 8.84
C SER A 19 -11.61 -3.56 9.11
N ASP A 20 -11.93 -3.01 10.28
CA ASP A 20 -13.29 -2.55 10.58
C ASP A 20 -13.59 -1.16 9.98
N GLN A 21 -12.57 -0.48 9.45
CA GLN A 21 -12.68 0.85 8.85
C GLN A 21 -12.85 0.80 7.33
N VAL A 22 -13.60 1.77 6.79
CA VAL A 22 -13.80 1.93 5.34
C VAL A 22 -12.49 2.40 4.68
N VAL A 23 -12.00 1.62 3.71
CA VAL A 23 -10.81 1.96 2.92
C VAL A 23 -11.22 2.73 1.66
N MET A 24 -10.93 4.03 1.63
CA MET A 24 -11.19 4.87 0.46
C MET A 24 -10.10 4.70 -0.60
N ARG A 25 -10.50 4.47 -1.85
CA ARG A 25 -9.58 4.24 -2.99
C ARG A 25 -9.84 5.22 -4.14
N PRO A 26 -9.41 6.50 -4.03
CA PRO A 26 -9.74 7.57 -4.98
C PRO A 26 -9.36 7.26 -6.44
N LEU A 27 -8.28 6.49 -6.63
CA LEU A 27 -7.74 6.19 -7.95
C LEU A 27 -8.32 4.89 -8.58
N VAL A 28 -9.26 4.21 -7.92
CA VAL A 28 -9.73 2.87 -8.33
C VAL A 28 -10.30 2.84 -9.75
N GLY A 29 -10.95 3.93 -10.17
CA GLY A 29 -11.57 4.10 -11.48
C GLY A 29 -10.66 4.74 -12.54
N MET A 30 -9.45 5.17 -12.18
CA MET A 30 -8.54 5.86 -13.10
C MET A 30 -7.63 4.88 -13.83
N ASP A 31 -7.31 5.20 -15.08
CA ASP A 31 -6.23 4.55 -15.80
C ASP A 31 -4.86 5.13 -15.39
N LYS A 32 -3.79 4.47 -15.86
CA LYS A 32 -2.42 4.87 -15.50
C LYS A 32 -2.06 6.26 -16.05
N GLN A 33 -2.54 6.59 -17.24
CA GLN A 33 -2.23 7.86 -17.89
C GLN A 33 -2.88 9.02 -17.13
N GLU A 34 -4.14 8.87 -16.73
CA GLU A 34 -4.86 9.84 -15.91
C GLU A 34 -4.15 10.11 -14.58
N ILE A 35 -3.66 9.06 -13.92
CA ILE A 35 -2.90 9.18 -12.66
C ILE A 35 -1.58 9.92 -12.91
N MET A 36 -0.84 9.58 -13.97
CA MET A 36 0.42 10.24 -14.31
C MET A 36 0.23 11.71 -14.67
N ASP A 37 -0.83 12.04 -15.42
CA ASP A 37 -1.14 13.41 -15.80
C ASP A 37 -1.55 14.25 -14.59
N LEU A 38 -2.32 13.66 -13.66
CA LEU A 38 -2.60 14.28 -12.37
C LEU A 38 -1.33 14.51 -11.56
N ALA A 39 -0.44 13.51 -11.46
CA ALA A 39 0.82 13.62 -10.73
C ALA A 39 1.73 14.72 -11.31
N LYS A 40 1.78 14.86 -12.64
CA LYS A 40 2.50 15.96 -13.31
C LYS A 40 1.85 17.31 -12.99
N LYS A 41 0.51 17.38 -13.03
CA LYS A 41 -0.25 18.59 -12.73
C LYS A 41 -0.03 19.09 -11.30
N ILE A 42 0.11 18.19 -10.32
CA ILE A 42 0.35 18.53 -8.91
C ILE A 42 1.84 18.55 -8.53
N GLY A 43 2.74 18.31 -9.47
CA GLY A 43 4.19 18.39 -9.26
C GLY A 43 4.83 17.23 -8.49
N THR A 44 4.18 16.07 -8.38
CA THR A 44 4.70 14.90 -7.66
C THR A 44 5.41 13.89 -8.57
N TYR A 45 5.16 13.94 -9.88
CA TYR A 45 5.62 12.92 -10.82
C TYR A 45 7.14 12.67 -10.77
N GLU A 46 7.95 13.72 -10.86
CA GLU A 46 9.42 13.60 -10.94
C GLU A 46 10.01 12.94 -9.69
N THR A 47 9.51 13.29 -8.49
CA THR A 47 9.94 12.66 -7.24
C THR A 47 9.48 11.20 -7.16
N SER A 48 8.26 10.89 -7.60
CA SER A 48 7.70 9.53 -7.52
C SER A 48 8.35 8.51 -8.46
N ILE A 49 9.08 8.94 -9.50
CA ILE A 49 9.76 8.03 -10.46
C ILE A 49 11.25 7.80 -10.16
N LEU A 50 11.77 8.38 -9.08
CA LEU A 50 13.16 8.21 -8.69
C LEU A 50 13.48 6.71 -8.47
N PRO A 51 14.65 6.22 -8.92
CA PRO A 51 14.98 4.81 -8.85
C PRO A 51 15.34 4.41 -7.40
N TYR A 52 14.37 3.83 -6.70
CA TYR A 52 14.56 3.24 -5.38
C TYR A 52 14.26 1.74 -5.43
N GLU A 53 14.99 0.97 -4.62
CA GLU A 53 14.63 -0.43 -4.37
C GLU A 53 13.37 -0.45 -3.52
N ASP A 54 12.22 -0.56 -4.19
CA ASP A 54 10.94 -0.68 -3.51
C ASP A 54 10.83 -2.07 -2.85
N CYS A 55 10.24 -2.12 -1.66
CA CYS A 55 9.97 -3.38 -0.96
C CYS A 55 9.13 -4.33 -1.82
N CYS A 56 8.32 -3.78 -2.72
CA CYS A 56 7.58 -4.52 -3.73
C CYS A 56 8.49 -5.33 -4.66
N VAL A 57 9.69 -4.88 -5.01
CA VAL A 57 10.60 -5.65 -5.89
C VAL A 57 11.33 -6.73 -5.09
N ILE A 58 11.74 -6.41 -3.86
CA ILE A 58 12.52 -7.31 -3.01
C ILE A 58 11.67 -8.48 -2.49
N PHE A 59 10.41 -8.22 -2.12
CA PHE A 59 9.53 -9.21 -1.48
C PHE A 59 8.41 -9.73 -2.39
N SER A 60 8.36 -9.34 -3.67
CA SER A 60 7.32 -9.85 -4.56
C SER A 60 7.50 -11.34 -4.84
N PRO A 61 6.48 -12.17 -4.58
CA PRO A 61 6.52 -13.58 -4.91
C PRO A 61 6.53 -13.77 -6.43
N ARG A 62 7.27 -14.77 -6.92
CA ARG A 62 7.32 -15.11 -8.36
C ARG A 62 5.94 -15.35 -8.99
N HIS A 63 4.98 -15.85 -8.20
CA HIS A 63 3.61 -16.11 -8.62
C HIS A 63 2.65 -15.47 -7.61
N PRO A 64 2.22 -14.21 -7.83
CA PRO A 64 1.31 -13.54 -6.92
C PRO A 64 -0.09 -14.18 -6.96
N LEU A 65 -0.68 -14.34 -5.77
CA LEU A 65 -2.02 -14.88 -5.60
C LEU A 65 -3.06 -13.82 -5.93
N VAL A 66 -3.95 -14.11 -6.88
CA VAL A 66 -5.00 -13.16 -7.35
C VAL A 66 -6.37 -13.41 -6.70
N ARG A 67 -6.53 -14.55 -6.03
CA ARG A 67 -7.74 -14.95 -5.30
C ARG A 67 -7.37 -15.60 -3.96
N PRO A 68 -7.11 -14.80 -2.92
CA PRO A 68 -6.73 -15.32 -1.61
C PRO A 68 -7.88 -16.06 -0.92
N ASP A 69 -7.55 -17.17 -0.27
CA ASP A 69 -8.47 -17.88 0.63
C ASP A 69 -8.32 -17.32 2.04
N LYS A 70 -9.40 -16.74 2.58
CA LYS A 70 -9.33 -16.03 3.86
C LYS A 70 -8.90 -16.94 5.00
N PHE A 71 -9.41 -18.15 5.07
CA PHE A 71 -9.10 -19.08 6.16
C PHE A 71 -7.62 -19.45 6.15
N ILE A 72 -7.12 -19.88 4.99
CA ILE A 72 -5.72 -20.31 4.83
C ILE A 72 -4.74 -19.17 5.13
N VAL A 73 -5.00 -17.97 4.61
CA VAL A 73 -4.09 -16.84 4.81
C VAL A 73 -4.08 -16.36 6.27
N THR A 74 -5.21 -16.45 6.97
CA THR A 74 -5.29 -16.10 8.40
C THR A 74 -4.49 -17.07 9.25
N GLU A 75 -4.59 -18.38 8.98
CA GLU A 75 -3.78 -19.39 9.67
C GLU A 75 -2.27 -19.17 9.43
N HIS A 76 -1.89 -18.85 8.19
CA HIS A 76 -0.50 -18.51 7.89
C HIS A 76 -0.05 -17.26 8.63
N TYR A 77 -0.90 -16.22 8.73
CA TYR A 77 -0.59 -15.02 9.49
C TYR A 77 -0.28 -15.33 10.96
N HIS A 78 -1.14 -16.09 11.63
CA HIS A 78 -0.91 -16.49 13.02
C HIS A 78 0.34 -17.37 13.19
N ALA A 79 0.61 -18.26 12.23
CA ALA A 79 1.79 -19.11 12.26
C ALA A 79 3.11 -18.31 12.09
N MET A 80 3.07 -17.10 11.55
CA MET A 80 4.26 -16.25 11.45
C MET A 80 4.72 -15.70 12.81
N GLY A 81 3.82 -15.56 13.79
CA GLY A 81 4.15 -15.09 15.15
C GLY A 81 4.79 -13.70 15.18
N ILE A 82 4.36 -12.80 14.29
CA ILE A 82 4.96 -11.48 14.07
C ILE A 82 4.33 -10.36 14.91
N GLU A 83 3.41 -10.67 15.82
CA GLU A 83 2.66 -9.69 16.60
C GLU A 83 3.59 -8.74 17.38
N ALA A 84 4.64 -9.26 18.02
CA ALA A 84 5.61 -8.44 18.74
C ALA A 84 6.40 -7.48 17.82
N LEU A 85 6.70 -7.89 16.59
CA LEU A 85 7.37 -7.04 15.60
C LEU A 85 6.44 -5.92 15.12
N LEU A 86 5.14 -6.20 14.99
CA LEU A 86 4.15 -5.19 14.63
C LEU A 86 3.99 -4.15 15.74
N GLU A 87 3.93 -4.58 17.00
CA GLU A 87 3.88 -3.68 18.16
C GLU A 87 5.13 -2.79 18.24
N GLU A 88 6.31 -3.36 18.05
CA GLU A 88 7.57 -2.62 18.00
C GLU A 88 7.60 -1.59 16.85
N ALA A 89 7.15 -1.99 15.65
CA ALA A 89 7.09 -1.09 14.50
C ALA A 89 6.15 0.10 14.74
N VAL A 90 4.99 -0.15 15.35
CA VAL A 90 4.05 0.93 15.70
C VAL A 90 4.64 1.83 16.78
N ALA A 91 5.23 1.26 17.84
CA ALA A 91 5.80 2.02 18.94
C ALA A 91 6.95 2.95 18.50
N ASN A 92 7.72 2.54 17.49
CA ASN A 92 8.84 3.30 16.93
C ASN A 92 8.44 4.23 15.77
N THR A 93 7.15 4.51 15.57
CA THR A 93 6.70 5.43 14.51
C THR A 93 7.16 6.86 14.78
N GLU A 94 7.87 7.46 13.82
CA GLU A 94 8.24 8.87 13.84
C GLU A 94 7.17 9.73 13.11
N VAL A 95 6.82 10.87 13.69
CA VAL A 95 5.81 11.79 13.13
C VAL A 95 6.45 13.13 12.80
N PHE A 96 6.27 13.57 11.55
CA PHE A 96 6.74 14.84 11.04
C PHE A 96 5.53 15.67 10.57
N ASP A 97 5.38 16.90 11.06
CA ASP A 97 4.34 17.83 10.62
C ASP A 97 4.92 18.84 9.62
N PHE A 98 4.31 18.96 8.45
CA PHE A 98 4.74 19.89 7.40
C PHE A 98 3.69 20.97 7.18
N GLY A 99 4.14 22.23 7.16
CA GLY A 99 3.31 23.37 6.80
C GLY A 99 2.91 23.37 5.32
N PRO A 100 1.92 24.21 4.93
CA PRO A 100 1.52 24.38 3.54
C PRO A 100 2.64 24.95 2.64
N ASP A 101 3.66 25.54 3.25
CA ASP A 101 4.91 26.00 2.64
C ASP A 101 5.95 24.87 2.47
N GLY A 102 5.63 23.65 2.90
CA GLY A 102 6.51 22.48 2.81
C GLY A 102 7.61 22.44 3.88
N GLN A 103 7.58 23.34 4.87
CA GLN A 103 8.59 23.36 5.94
C GLN A 103 8.16 22.50 7.12
N LEU A 104 9.13 21.83 7.75
CA LEU A 104 8.89 21.06 8.97
C LEU A 104 8.49 22.01 10.11
N ARG A 105 7.33 21.75 10.71
CA ARG A 105 6.88 22.40 11.93
C ARG A 105 7.53 21.70 13.12
N LEU A 106 8.22 22.49 13.94
CA LEU A 106 8.78 22.07 15.23
C LEU A 106 7.69 21.98 16.28
#